data_AF-A0A9P6JW95-F1
#
_entry.id   AF-A0A9P6JW95-F1
#
_cell.length_a   1.000
_cell.length_b   1.000
_cell.length_c   1.000
_cell.angle_alpha   90.00
_cell.angle_beta   90.00
_cell.angle_gamma   90.00
#
_symmetry.space_group_name_H-M   'P 1'
#
loop_
_entity.id
_entity.type
_entity.pdbx_description
1 polymer ?
#
loop_
_entity_poly.entity_id
_entity_poly.type
_entity_poly.pdbx_seq_one_letter_code
_entity_poly.pdbx_strand_id
1 'polypeptide(L)'
;MATSGLPLDICVSIINEIARDLDTLKACSLVCRHLAYISQKRLFSVIAINAFLLKKYPSTRRIWLLGTPAALKDILKESPHLANHIRSLTILDQYYFPQSSDSDTDGRTTGMTWLPRDRYVPDILPLLQDLVSLEVHFGAFCRRT
;
A
#
# COMPACT_ATOMS: atom_id res chain seq x y z
N MET A 1 -17.13 -31.42 -9.04
CA MET A 1 -15.88 -32.16 -8.75
C MET A 1 -15.38 -31.67 -7.40
N ALA A 2 -15.66 -32.45 -6.34
CA ALA A 2 -15.16 -32.15 -5.01
C ALA A 2 -13.67 -32.50 -4.99
N THR A 3 -12.80 -31.51 -4.97
CA THR A 3 -11.44 -31.78 -4.49
C THR A 3 -11.62 -32.28 -3.07
N SER A 4 -11.08 -33.47 -2.76
CA SER A 4 -10.85 -33.94 -1.41
C SER A 4 -9.94 -32.91 -0.73
N GLY A 5 -10.58 -31.86 -0.20
CA GLY A 5 -9.97 -30.56 -0.01
C GLY A 5 -9.14 -30.54 1.25
N LEU A 6 -7.91 -30.04 1.13
CA LEU A 6 -7.09 -29.68 2.26
C LEU A 6 -7.95 -28.87 3.25
N PRO A 7 -7.96 -29.20 4.56
CA PRO A 7 -8.76 -28.45 5.52
C PRO A 7 -8.42 -26.96 5.46
N LEU A 8 -9.43 -26.10 5.59
CA LEU A 8 -9.29 -24.65 5.51
C LEU A 8 -8.20 -24.14 6.45
N ASP A 9 -8.12 -24.69 7.66
CA ASP A 9 -7.12 -24.29 8.66
C ASP A 9 -5.69 -24.55 8.19
N ILE A 10 -5.46 -25.63 7.43
CA ILE A 10 -4.17 -25.94 6.84
C ILE A 10 -3.86 -24.94 5.72
N CYS A 11 -4.82 -24.60 4.87
CA CYS A 11 -4.64 -23.56 3.85
C CYS A 11 -4.26 -22.21 4.49
N VAL A 12 -4.97 -21.81 5.55
CA VAL A 12 -4.70 -20.57 6.29
C VAL A 12 -3.30 -20.60 6.91
N SER A 13 -2.90 -21.72 7.51
CA SER A 13 -1.57 -21.88 8.10
C SER A 13 -0.48 -21.76 7.04
N ILE A 14 -0.62 -22.42 5.88
CA ILE A 14 0.33 -22.32 4.77
C ILE A 14 0.45 -20.87 4.31
N ILE A 15 -0.68 -20.19 4.06
CA ILE A 15 -0.69 -18.78 3.62
C ILE A 15 -0.04 -17.86 4.66
N ASN A 16 -0.19 -18.15 5.96
CA ASN A 16 0.44 -17.37 7.02
C ASN A 16 1.97 -17.52 7.04
N GLU A 17 2.48 -18.72 6.79
CA GLU A 17 3.93 -18.97 6.70
C GLU A 17 4.55 -18.25 5.50
N ILE A 18 3.87 -18.26 4.35
CA ILE A 18 4.34 -17.57 3.14
C ILE A 18 3.99 -16.07 3.13
N ALA A 19 3.36 -15.52 4.17
CA ALA A 19 2.83 -14.17 4.15
C ALA A 19 3.89 -13.06 3.97
N ARG A 20 5.18 -13.41 4.09
CA ARG A 20 6.32 -12.50 3.84
C ARG A 20 6.71 -12.43 2.37
N ASP A 21 6.31 -13.40 1.56
CA ASP A 21 6.57 -13.45 0.13
C ASP A 21 5.33 -12.98 -0.63
N LEU A 22 5.34 -11.71 -1.01
CA LEU A 22 4.23 -11.07 -1.72
C LEU A 22 4.01 -11.68 -3.11
N ASP A 23 5.05 -12.17 -3.77
CA ASP A 23 4.92 -12.72 -5.12
C ASP A 23 4.31 -14.11 -5.08
N THR A 24 4.70 -14.93 -4.10
CA THR A 24 4.02 -16.22 -3.85
C THR A 24 2.57 -16.01 -3.40
N LEU A 25 2.27 -15.02 -2.52
CA LEU A 25 0.89 -14.69 -2.16
C LEU A 25 0.03 -14.27 -3.37
N LYS A 26 0.59 -13.46 -4.29
CA LYS A 26 -0.09 -13.11 -5.53
C LYS A 26 -0.35 -14.35 -6.38
N ALA A 27 0.63 -15.23 -6.54
CA ALA A 27 0.47 -16.47 -7.27
C ALA A 27 -0.64 -17.35 -6.66
N CYS A 28 -0.65 -17.53 -5.34
CA CYS A 28 -1.70 -18.25 -4.62
C CYS A 28 -3.10 -17.65 -4.86
N SER A 29 -3.18 -16.33 -4.98
CA SER A 29 -4.47 -15.67 -5.21
C SER A 29 -5.11 -16.00 -6.57
N LEU A 30 -4.34 -16.51 -7.52
CA LEU A 30 -4.79 -16.89 -8.86
C LEU A 30 -5.16 -18.38 -8.98
N VAL A 31 -4.77 -19.20 -8.01
CA VAL A 31 -4.94 -20.67 -8.08
C VAL A 31 -6.40 -21.09 -7.95
N CYS A 32 -7.09 -20.61 -6.91
CA CYS A 32 -8.49 -20.92 -6.67
C CYS A 32 -9.17 -19.86 -5.80
N ARG A 33 -10.50 -19.79 -5.83
CA ARG A 33 -11.27 -18.77 -5.09
C ARG A 33 -10.99 -18.75 -3.58
N HIS A 34 -10.73 -19.93 -3.02
CA HIS A 34 -10.48 -20.06 -1.58
C HIS A 34 -9.13 -19.45 -1.19
N LEU A 35 -8.07 -19.78 -1.94
CA LEU A 35 -6.75 -19.18 -1.75
C LEU A 35 -6.74 -17.70 -2.16
N ALA A 36 -7.54 -17.31 -3.17
CA ALA A 36 -7.77 -15.91 -3.54
C ALA A 36 -8.23 -15.09 -2.33
N TYR A 37 -9.29 -15.53 -1.65
CA TYR A 37 -9.83 -14.82 -0.49
C TYR A 37 -8.79 -14.66 0.62
N ILE A 38 -8.12 -15.74 1.03
CA ILE A 38 -7.14 -15.70 2.13
C ILE A 38 -5.92 -14.86 1.75
N SER A 39 -5.43 -15.01 0.52
CA SER A 39 -4.25 -14.29 0.03
C SER A 39 -4.54 -12.80 -0.15
N GLN A 40 -5.67 -12.42 -0.74
CA GLN A 40 -6.09 -11.02 -0.89
C GLN A 40 -6.26 -10.35 0.47
N LYS A 41 -6.89 -11.02 1.44
CA LYS A 41 -7.00 -10.50 2.81
C LYS A 41 -5.63 -10.17 3.41
N ARG A 42 -4.59 -10.96 3.11
CA ARG A 42 -3.22 -10.68 3.55
C ARG A 42 -2.55 -9.58 2.73
N LEU A 43 -2.64 -9.64 1.41
CA LEU A 43 -2.05 -8.66 0.48
C LEU A 43 -2.54 -7.24 0.76
N PHE A 44 -3.84 -7.07 1.01
CA PHE A 44 -4.45 -5.77 1.27
C PHE A 44 -4.48 -5.39 2.76
N SER A 45 -3.95 -6.21 3.67
CA SER A 45 -4.00 -5.92 5.11
C SER A 45 -3.16 -4.71 5.54
N VAL A 46 -2.04 -4.48 4.86
CA VAL A 46 -1.09 -3.41 5.15
C VAL A 46 -0.74 -2.71 3.84
N ILE A 47 -1.24 -1.48 3.71
CA ILE A 47 -1.05 -0.65 2.52
C ILE A 47 -0.18 0.53 2.88
N ALA A 48 0.76 0.89 2.01
CA ALA A 48 1.30 2.24 2.00
C ALA A 48 0.99 2.98 0.71
N ILE A 49 0.68 4.27 0.88
CA ILE A 49 0.48 5.21 -0.20
C ILE A 49 1.61 6.22 -0.23
N ASN A 50 2.08 6.53 -1.43
CA ASN A 50 3.09 7.55 -1.69
C ASN A 50 2.73 8.23 -3.01
N ALA A 51 2.63 9.56 -3.02
CA ALA A 51 2.35 10.31 -4.25
C ALA A 51 3.49 10.18 -5.28
N PHE A 52 4.71 9.98 -4.81
CA PHE A 52 5.89 9.83 -5.64
C PHE A 52 6.28 8.35 -5.64
N LEU A 53 5.73 7.59 -6.59
CA LEU A 53 6.14 6.22 -6.91
C LEU A 53 7.59 6.20 -7.43
N LEU A 54 8.56 6.53 -6.58
CA LEU A 54 9.96 6.27 -6.86
C LEU A 54 10.12 4.76 -6.81
N LYS A 55 10.45 4.18 -7.98
CA LYS A 55 10.63 2.76 -8.35
C LYS A 55 11.41 1.84 -7.38
N LYS A 56 11.86 2.30 -6.21
CA LYS A 56 12.61 1.53 -5.22
C LYS A 56 12.30 2.03 -3.81
N TYR A 57 11.21 1.55 -3.21
CA TYR A 57 11.22 1.39 -1.76
C TYR A 57 11.85 0.01 -1.49
N PRO A 58 12.89 -0.09 -0.64
CA PRO A 58 13.45 -1.38 -0.28
C PRO A 58 12.34 -2.23 0.35
N SER A 59 12.11 -3.41 -0.25
CA SER A 59 11.08 -4.41 0.01
C SER A 59 11.20 -5.09 1.38
N THR A 60 11.77 -4.42 2.38
CA THR A 60 12.04 -4.98 3.71
C THR A 60 10.83 -5.03 4.64
N ARG A 61 9.70 -4.40 4.28
CA ARG A 61 8.47 -4.44 5.08
C ARG A 61 7.31 -5.00 4.24
N ARG A 62 6.39 -5.69 4.93
CA ARG A 62 5.16 -6.34 4.42
C ARG A 62 4.13 -5.38 3.83
N ILE A 63 4.59 -4.32 3.19
CA ILE A 63 3.78 -3.17 2.80
C ILE A 63 3.54 -3.31 1.31
N TRP A 64 2.29 -3.53 0.92
CA TRP A 64 1.90 -3.41 -0.48
C TRP A 64 1.94 -1.93 -0.83
N LEU A 65 2.89 -1.56 -1.71
CA LEU A 65 2.97 -0.23 -2.28
C LEU A 65 1.93 -0.15 -3.39
N LEU A 66 0.70 0.19 -3.02
CA LEU A 66 -0.42 0.28 -3.97
C LEU A 66 -0.29 1.50 -4.89
N GLY A 67 0.65 2.40 -4.61
CA GLY A 67 0.96 3.54 -5.44
C GLY A 67 0.36 4.83 -4.93
N THR A 68 -0.19 5.62 -5.84
CA THR A 68 -0.74 6.94 -5.52
C THR A 68 -2.06 6.81 -4.77
N PRO A 69 -2.45 7.80 -3.94
CA PRO A 69 -3.76 7.84 -3.31
C PRO A 69 -4.92 7.69 -4.31
N ALA A 70 -4.79 8.27 -5.51
CA ALA A 70 -5.78 8.12 -6.57
C ALA A 70 -5.99 6.66 -6.99
N ALA A 71 -4.91 5.90 -7.18
CA ALA A 71 -5.00 4.49 -7.56
C ALA A 71 -5.68 3.63 -6.48
N LEU A 72 -5.40 3.90 -5.20
CA LEU A 72 -6.12 3.24 -4.11
C LEU A 72 -7.62 3.56 -4.15
N LYS A 73 -7.99 4.83 -4.40
CA LYS A 73 -9.40 5.23 -4.51
C LYS A 73 -10.10 4.49 -5.64
N ASP A 74 -9.47 4.41 -6.81
CA ASP A 74 -10.05 3.72 -7.97
C ASP A 74 -10.24 2.23 -7.70
N ILE A 75 -9.25 1.56 -7.08
CA ILE A 75 -9.35 0.15 -6.69
C ILE A 75 -10.48 -0.07 -5.68
N LEU A 76 -10.63 0.80 -4.68
CA LEU A 76 -11.72 0.70 -3.72
C LEU A 76 -13.08 0.99 -4.35
N LYS A 77 -13.15 1.82 -5.39
CA LYS A 77 -14.38 2.08 -6.14
C LYS A 77 -14.80 0.86 -6.96
N GLU A 78 -13.84 0.20 -7.62
CA GLU A 78 -14.10 -1.01 -8.42
C GLU A 78 -14.34 -2.24 -7.54
N SER A 79 -13.66 -2.32 -6.40
CA SER A 79 -13.66 -3.47 -5.49
C SER A 79 -13.82 -3.03 -4.03
N PRO A 80 -15.02 -2.55 -3.62
CA PRO A 80 -15.26 -1.97 -2.30
C PRO A 80 -15.04 -2.95 -1.15
N HIS A 81 -15.20 -4.25 -1.38
CA HIS A 81 -14.95 -5.29 -0.39
C HIS A 81 -13.49 -5.34 0.08
N LEU A 82 -12.53 -4.85 -0.71
CA LEU A 82 -11.12 -4.78 -0.32
C LEU A 82 -10.89 -3.77 0.82
N ALA A 83 -11.77 -2.77 0.98
CA ALA A 83 -11.66 -1.81 2.08
C ALA A 83 -11.69 -2.51 3.45
N ASN A 84 -12.50 -3.57 3.58
CA ASN A 84 -12.64 -4.39 4.80
C ASN A 84 -11.40 -5.26 5.09
N HIS A 85 -10.45 -5.31 4.16
CA HIS A 85 -9.19 -6.02 4.38
C HIS A 85 -8.10 -5.09 4.91
N ILE A 86 -8.20 -3.79 4.66
CA ILE A 86 -7.18 -2.79 5.01
C ILE A 86 -7.25 -2.50 6.50
N ARG A 87 -6.26 -3.00 7.24
CA ARG A 87 -6.13 -2.79 8.70
C ARG A 87 -5.06 -1.80 9.08
N SER A 88 -4.06 -1.63 8.22
CA SER A 88 -2.97 -0.68 8.44
C SER A 88 -2.76 0.14 7.18
N LEU A 89 -2.84 1.45 7.30
CA LEU A 89 -2.54 2.41 6.24
C LEU A 89 -1.34 3.26 6.64
N THR A 90 -0.33 3.29 5.79
CA THR A 90 0.87 4.11 5.98
C THR A 90 0.94 5.17 4.89
N ILE A 91 0.89 6.44 5.26
CA ILE A 91 1.03 7.58 4.36
C ILE A 91 2.47 8.05 4.38
N LEU A 92 3.14 8.01 3.24
CA LEU A 92 4.53 8.44 3.09
C LEU A 92 4.56 9.84 2.47
N ASP A 93 4.68 10.86 3.31
CA ASP A 93 4.75 12.25 2.90
C ASP A 93 6.22 12.68 2.77
N GLN A 94 6.79 12.39 1.62
CA GLN A 94 8.18 12.72 1.32
C GLN A 94 8.28 14.09 0.65
N TYR A 95 9.23 14.90 1.12
CA TYR A 95 9.56 16.16 0.48
C TYR A 95 10.12 15.92 -0.92
N TYR A 96 9.42 16.45 -1.93
CA TYR A 96 9.94 16.52 -3.29
C TYR A 96 10.69 17.84 -3.46
N PHE A 97 12.01 17.77 -3.61
CA PHE A 97 12.77 18.87 -4.18
C PHE A 97 12.72 18.72 -5.69
N PRO A 98 11.97 19.55 -6.43
CA PRO A 98 12.12 19.59 -7.87
C PRO A 98 13.60 19.84 -8.16
N GLN A 99 14.23 18.94 -8.91
CA GLN A 99 15.54 19.23 -9.49
C GLN A 99 15.30 20.27 -10.58
N SER A 100 15.02 21.52 -10.21
CA SER A 100 15.11 22.64 -11.12
C SER A 100 16.59 22.83 -11.41
N SER A 101 17.02 22.33 -12.57
CA SER A 101 18.36 22.49 -13.11
C SER A 101 18.67 23.92 -13.57
N ASP A 102 17.70 24.83 -13.51
CA ASP A 102 17.90 26.23 -13.87
C ASP A 102 17.97 27.10 -12.61
N SER A 103 19.23 27.43 -12.30
CA SER A 103 19.75 28.68 -11.77
C SER A 103 18.77 29.82 -11.44
N ASP A 104 19.07 30.46 -10.31
CA ASP A 104 18.63 31.79 -9.87
C ASP A 104 17.16 31.95 -9.49
N THR A 105 16.81 31.54 -8.28
CA THR A 105 15.78 32.25 -7.50
C THR A 105 15.94 31.96 -6.01
N ASP A 106 15.93 33.05 -5.24
CA ASP A 106 16.02 33.18 -3.78
C ASP A 106 15.83 31.91 -2.93
N GLY A 107 16.78 31.66 -2.02
CA GLY A 107 16.89 30.51 -1.11
C GLY A 107 15.77 30.31 -0.07
N ARG A 108 14.51 30.34 -0.51
CA ARG A 108 13.29 30.17 0.30
C ARG A 108 12.28 29.22 -0.32
N THR A 109 12.70 28.31 -1.20
CA THR A 109 11.88 27.18 -1.63
C THR A 109 11.69 26.23 -0.46
N THR A 110 10.77 26.60 0.42
CA THR A 110 10.24 25.75 1.49
C THR A 110 9.71 24.52 0.78
N GLY A 111 10.35 23.37 1.00
CA GLY A 111 9.88 22.13 0.41
C GLY A 111 8.37 21.99 0.66
N MET A 112 7.63 21.53 -0.33
CA MET A 112 6.18 21.37 -0.17
C MET A 112 5.89 19.87 -0.11
N THR A 113 5.29 19.46 0.99
CA THR A 113 4.70 18.13 1.12
C THR A 113 3.51 17.99 0.19
N TRP A 114 3.24 16.77 -0.27
CA TRP A 114 2.12 16.52 -1.19
C TRP A 114 0.81 16.37 -0.43
N LEU A 115 0.87 15.89 0.82
CA LEU A 115 -0.31 15.54 1.60
C LEU A 115 -1.31 16.69 1.80
N PRO A 116 -0.91 17.95 2.10
CA PRO A 116 -1.86 19.05 2.25
C PRO A 116 -2.63 19.40 0.96
N ARG A 117 -2.13 18.99 -0.19
CA ARG A 117 -2.77 19.22 -1.50
C ARG A 117 -3.56 18.01 -1.99
N ASP A 118 -3.46 16.89 -1.29
CA ASP A 118 -4.12 15.66 -1.68
C ASP A 118 -5.63 15.75 -1.45
N ARG A 119 -6.40 15.31 -2.44
CA ARG A 119 -7.86 15.29 -2.39
C ARG A 119 -8.43 13.89 -2.20
N TYR A 120 -7.61 12.86 -2.25
CA TYR A 120 -8.05 11.46 -2.32
C TYR A 120 -8.04 10.79 -0.95
N VAL A 121 -7.04 11.07 -0.10
CA VAL A 121 -6.93 10.55 1.26
C VAL A 121 -8.17 10.87 2.09
N PRO A 122 -8.70 12.11 2.12
CA PRO A 122 -9.93 12.40 2.85
C PRO A 122 -11.13 11.57 2.36
N ASP A 123 -11.18 11.23 1.07
CA ASP A 123 -12.26 10.43 0.49
C ASP A 123 -12.10 8.92 0.76
N ILE A 124 -10.86 8.44 0.88
CA ILE A 124 -10.55 7.03 1.13
C ILE A 124 -10.77 6.66 2.59
N LEU A 125 -10.34 7.51 3.52
CA LEU A 125 -10.33 7.19 4.95
C LEU A 125 -11.70 6.72 5.50
N PRO A 126 -12.85 7.35 5.14
CA PRO A 126 -14.16 6.87 5.59
C PRO A 126 -14.55 5.49 5.06
N LEU A 127 -13.94 5.03 3.97
CA LEU A 127 -14.20 3.70 3.39
C LEU A 127 -13.52 2.59 4.19
N LEU A 128 -12.45 2.91 4.94
CA LEU A 128 -11.61 1.93 5.66
C LEU A 128 -12.19 1.62 7.04
N GLN A 129 -13.35 0.96 7.07
CA GLN A 129 -14.10 0.70 8.31
C GLN A 129 -13.33 -0.18 9.32
N ASP A 130 -12.46 -1.06 8.83
CA ASP A 130 -11.64 -1.98 9.63
C ASP A 130 -10.22 -1.45 9.88
N LEU A 131 -9.96 -0.16 9.67
CA LEU A 131 -8.65 0.44 9.87
C LEU A 131 -8.28 0.46 11.36
N VAL A 132 -7.20 -0.25 11.71
CA VAL A 132 -6.68 -0.37 13.08
C VAL A 132 -5.50 0.56 13.32
N SER A 133 -4.68 0.79 12.29
CA SER A 133 -3.49 1.63 12.38
C SER A 133 -3.40 2.59 11.20
N LEU A 134 -3.20 3.87 11.50
CA LEU A 134 -2.91 4.91 10.52
C LEU A 134 -1.59 5.59 10.93
N GLU A 135 -0.58 5.47 10.07
CA GLU A 135 0.72 6.09 10.29
C GLU A 135 1.00 7.11 9.19
N VAL A 136 1.46 8.31 9.56
CA VAL A 136 1.91 9.33 8.61
C VAL A 136 3.40 9.57 8.86
N HIS A 137 4.23 9.25 7.87
CA HIS A 137 5.67 9.42 7.94
C HIS A 137 6.07 10.63 7.11
N PHE A 138 6.60 11.65 7.78
CA PHE A 138 7.18 12.82 7.13
C PHE A 138 8.66 12.57 6.89
N GLY A 139 9.04 12.46 5.61
CA GLY A 139 10.41 12.12 5.22
C GLY A 139 11.17 13.32 4.67
N ALA A 140 12.27 13.70 5.32
CA ALA A 140 13.35 14.44 4.68
C ALA A 140 14.26 13.43 3.96
N PHE A 141 14.35 13.50 2.63
CA PHE A 141 15.27 12.66 1.88
C PHE A 141 16.70 13.16 2.12
N CYS A 142 17.34 12.74 3.21
CA CYS A 142 18.80 12.88 3.34
C CYS A 142 19.43 11.94 2.31
N ARG A 143 19.87 12.48 1.16
CA ARG A 143 20.79 11.78 0.27
C ARG A 143 22.00 11.35 1.11
N ARG A 144 22.17 10.05 1.35
CA ARG A 144 23.49 9.54 1.72
C ARG A 144 24.38 9.70 0.48
N THR A 145 25.26 10.70 0.56
CA THR A 145 26.44 10.88 -0.30
C THR A 145 27.29 9.63 -0.30
#